data_AF-A0A920PZM7-F1
#
_entry.id   AF-A0A920PZM7-F1
#
_cell.length_a   1.000
_cell.length_b   1.000
_cell.length_c   1.000
_cell.angle_alpha   90.00
_cell.angle_beta   90.00
_cell.angle_gamma   90.00
#
_symmetry.space_group_name_H-M   'P 1'
#
loop_
_entity.id
_entity.type
_entity.pdbx_description
1 polymer ?
#
loop_
_entity_poly.entity_id
_entity_poly.type
_entity_poly.pdbx_seq_one_letter_code
_entity_poly.pdbx_strand_id
1 'polypeptide(L)'
;MCSIHTHYVSTNEPSAGDPRHAELSGGGLLPREQATQVMRALDALDELEAAAVKLVRAELAAGPVLDGLVADPLTEGTRLDLLCLVDTMAVDLLAVLGRGNMVRHLVAEAPPGSARNALAEHLTRS
;
A
#
# COMPACT_ATOMS: atom_id res chain seq x y z
N MET A 1 -45.22 12.85 -5.38
CA MET A 1 -44.88 14.25 -5.72
C MET A 1 -44.08 14.83 -4.57
N CYS A 2 -42.78 15.08 -4.76
CA CYS A 2 -41.93 15.77 -3.79
C CYS A 2 -41.06 16.76 -4.56
N SER A 3 -41.24 18.05 -4.26
CA SER A 3 -40.60 19.19 -4.91
C SER A 3 -39.14 19.33 -4.48
N ILE A 4 -38.25 19.42 -5.46
CA ILE A 4 -36.87 19.88 -5.28
C ILE A 4 -36.92 21.41 -5.27
N HIS A 5 -36.67 22.03 -4.11
CA HIS A 5 -36.41 23.47 -4.02
C HIS A 5 -34.94 23.71 -4.36
N THR A 6 -34.68 24.07 -5.61
CA THR A 6 -33.40 24.59 -6.06
C THR A 6 -33.19 25.97 -5.44
N HIS A 7 -32.29 26.09 -4.48
CA HIS A 7 -31.93 27.38 -3.91
C HIS A 7 -31.22 28.24 -4.97
N TYR A 8 -31.85 29.37 -5.26
CA TYR A 8 -31.42 30.46 -6.12
C TYR A 8 -30.08 31.03 -5.64
N VAL A 9 -29.07 31.00 -6.51
CA VAL A 9 -27.80 31.73 -6.32
C VAL A 9 -28.06 33.20 -6.68
N SER A 10 -28.07 34.08 -5.67
CA SER A 10 -28.09 35.53 -5.86
C SER A 10 -26.66 36.05 -5.90
N THR A 11 -26.22 36.50 -7.07
CA THR A 11 -24.96 37.23 -7.27
C THR A 11 -25.18 38.73 -7.15
N ASN A 12 -24.27 39.40 -6.43
CA ASN A 12 -24.05 40.86 -6.27
C ASN A 12 -24.87 41.50 -5.12
N GLU A 13 -24.30 42.14 -4.08
CA GLU A 13 -23.26 43.19 -4.04
C GLU A 13 -22.48 43.26 -2.69
N PRO A 14 -21.35 44.00 -2.58
CA PRO A 14 -20.50 44.03 -1.38
C PRO A 14 -21.01 45.04 -0.35
N SER A 15 -21.55 44.57 0.78
CA SER A 15 -21.89 45.44 1.92
C SER A 15 -20.78 45.40 2.96
N ALA A 16 -20.17 46.55 3.20
CA ALA A 16 -19.16 46.76 4.22
C ALA A 16 -19.79 46.73 5.62
N GLY A 17 -19.28 45.85 6.50
CA GLY A 17 -19.52 45.96 7.95
C GLY A 17 -19.48 44.64 8.71
N ASP A 18 -18.33 44.33 9.32
CA ASP A 18 -18.14 44.07 10.77
C ASP A 18 -16.96 43.09 11.02
N PRO A 19 -15.81 43.55 11.56
CA PRO A 19 -14.63 42.69 11.78
C PRO A 19 -14.69 41.89 13.10
N ARG A 20 -15.87 41.70 13.70
CA ARG A 20 -16.02 41.10 15.04
C ARG A 20 -16.60 39.69 15.10
N HIS A 21 -16.45 38.91 14.04
CA HIS A 21 -16.56 37.45 14.12
C HIS A 21 -15.19 36.80 13.95
N ALA A 22 -14.38 37.01 14.98
CA ALA A 22 -13.20 36.23 15.25
C ALA A 22 -13.58 34.74 15.38
N GLU A 23 -12.98 33.92 14.51
CA GLU A 23 -12.13 32.82 14.94
C GLU A 23 -12.77 31.72 15.82
N LEU A 24 -13.96 31.22 15.50
CA LEU A 24 -14.47 29.99 16.12
C LEU A 24 -15.37 29.16 15.17
N SER A 25 -14.86 28.80 13.99
CA SER A 25 -15.39 27.62 13.24
C SER A 25 -14.54 27.35 12.00
N GLY A 26 -13.65 26.37 12.07
CA GLY A 26 -12.82 26.00 10.92
C GLY A 26 -11.79 24.95 11.28
N GLY A 27 -12.23 23.82 11.84
CA GLY A 27 -11.38 22.64 11.92
C GLY A 27 -10.77 22.39 10.54
N GLY A 28 -9.44 22.31 10.49
CA GLY A 28 -8.64 22.40 9.26
C GLY A 28 -9.11 21.45 8.16
N LEU A 29 -9.93 21.96 7.25
CA LEU A 29 -10.27 21.27 6.02
C LEU A 29 -9.15 21.53 5.01
N LEU A 30 -8.54 20.44 4.53
CA LEU A 30 -7.56 20.52 3.45
C LEU A 30 -8.20 21.19 2.22
N PRO A 31 -7.48 22.09 1.52
CA PRO A 31 -7.87 22.53 0.19
C PRO A 31 -8.19 21.34 -0.70
N ARG A 32 -9.24 21.46 -1.52
CA ARG A 32 -9.78 20.37 -2.35
C ARG A 32 -8.71 19.63 -3.17
N GLU A 33 -7.75 20.36 -3.71
CA GLU A 33 -6.63 19.79 -4.48
C GLU A 33 -5.70 18.94 -3.60
N GLN A 34 -5.38 19.40 -2.39
CA GLN A 34 -4.57 18.64 -1.43
C GLN A 34 -5.31 17.37 -0.99
N ALA A 35 -6.61 17.48 -0.69
CA ALA A 35 -7.44 16.32 -0.38
C ALA A 35 -7.47 15.31 -1.54
N THR A 36 -7.55 15.78 -2.80
CA THR A 36 -7.51 14.91 -3.98
C THR A 36 -6.17 14.20 -4.13
N GLN A 37 -5.05 14.88 -3.85
CA GLN A 37 -3.72 14.24 -3.90
C GLN A 37 -3.53 13.21 -2.79
N VAL A 38 -4.03 13.48 -1.59
CA VAL A 38 -4.00 12.51 -0.48
C VAL A 38 -4.80 11.26 -0.86
N MET A 39 -6.00 11.40 -1.41
CA MET A 39 -6.81 10.25 -1.84
C MET A 39 -6.08 9.41 -2.90
N ARG A 40 -5.48 10.04 -3.91
CA ARG A 40 -4.70 9.33 -4.93
C ARG A 40 -3.48 8.60 -4.35
N ALA A 41 -2.81 9.20 -3.36
CA ALA A 41 -1.69 8.55 -2.70
C ALA A 41 -2.13 7.32 -1.90
N LEU A 42 -3.29 7.39 -1.23
CA LEU A 42 -3.89 6.25 -0.54
C LEU A 42 -4.30 5.14 -1.52
N ASP A 43 -4.95 5.49 -2.65
CA ASP A 43 -5.29 4.53 -3.70
C ASP A 43 -4.03 3.82 -4.23
N ALA A 44 -2.94 4.57 -4.45
CA ALA A 44 -1.66 3.99 -4.88
C ALA A 44 -1.02 3.08 -3.83
N LEU A 45 -1.21 3.36 -2.54
CA LEU A 45 -0.75 2.49 -1.46
C LEU A 45 -1.54 1.18 -1.41
N ASP A 46 -2.85 1.22 -1.66
CA ASP A 46 -3.69 0.02 -1.75
C ASP A 46 -3.28 -0.86 -2.95
N GLU A 47 -3.01 -0.26 -4.10
CA GLU A 47 -2.49 -0.97 -5.28
C GLU A 47 -1.12 -1.60 -5.01
N LEU A 48 -0.24 -0.85 -4.33
CA LEU A 48 1.10 -1.32 -3.95
C LEU A 48 1.02 -2.47 -2.94
N GLU A 49 0.11 -2.41 -1.96
CA GLU A 49 -0.17 -3.52 -1.04
C GLU A 49 -0.57 -4.78 -1.81
N ALA A 50 -1.55 -4.65 -2.72
CA ALA A 50 -2.05 -5.77 -3.51
C ALA A 50 -0.94 -6.41 -4.38
N ALA A 51 -0.08 -5.58 -4.98
CA ALA A 51 1.06 -6.04 -5.76
C ALA A 51 2.09 -6.80 -4.90
N ALA A 52 2.41 -6.29 -3.71
CA ALA A 52 3.33 -6.93 -2.78
C ALA A 52 2.80 -8.28 -2.29
N VAL A 53 1.50 -8.39 -1.96
CA VAL A 53 0.86 -9.66 -1.60
C VAL A 53 0.96 -10.67 -2.73
N LYS A 54 0.70 -10.23 -3.97
CA LYS A 54 0.79 -11.10 -5.15
C LYS A 54 2.21 -11.64 -5.33
N LEU A 55 3.22 -10.80 -5.12
CA LEU A 55 4.62 -11.19 -5.26
C LEU A 55 5.02 -12.24 -4.21
N VAL A 56 4.74 -11.98 -2.93
CA VAL A 56 5.02 -12.94 -1.83
C VAL A 56 4.33 -14.29 -2.08
N ARG A 57 3.08 -14.28 -2.53
CA ARG A 57 2.36 -15.52 -2.85
C ARG A 57 2.97 -16.27 -4.04
N ALA A 58 3.38 -15.54 -5.08
CA ALA A 58 4.01 -16.15 -6.26
C ALA A 58 5.35 -16.80 -5.90
N GLU A 59 6.17 -16.11 -5.11
CA GLU A 59 7.45 -16.62 -4.60
C GLU A 59 7.25 -17.90 -3.78
N LEU A 60 6.36 -17.86 -2.78
CA LEU A 60 6.06 -19.02 -1.93
C LEU A 60 5.51 -20.22 -2.72
N ALA A 61 4.71 -19.96 -3.77
CA ALA A 61 4.19 -21.03 -4.64
C ALA A 61 5.27 -21.60 -5.58
N ALA A 62 6.23 -20.77 -6.01
CA ALA A 62 7.30 -21.16 -6.90
C ALA A 62 8.51 -21.78 -6.19
N GLY A 63 8.58 -21.70 -4.85
CA GLY A 63 9.70 -22.12 -4.01
C GLY A 63 10.47 -23.36 -4.50
N PRO A 64 9.84 -24.54 -4.68
CA PRO A 64 10.56 -25.74 -5.11
C PRO A 64 11.24 -25.62 -6.49
N VAL A 65 10.65 -24.86 -7.41
CA VAL A 65 11.23 -24.61 -8.74
C VAL A 65 12.38 -23.61 -8.63
N LEU A 66 12.19 -22.56 -7.84
CA LEU A 66 13.22 -21.55 -7.60
C LEU A 66 14.43 -22.15 -6.88
N ASP A 67 14.24 -23.05 -5.93
CA ASP A 67 15.34 -23.74 -5.23
C ASP A 67 16.28 -24.46 -6.21
N GLY A 68 15.71 -25.16 -7.20
CA GLY A 68 16.49 -25.86 -8.22
C GLY A 68 17.20 -24.89 -9.17
N LEU A 69 16.56 -23.76 -9.48
CA LEU A 69 17.17 -22.73 -10.32
C LEU A 69 18.29 -21.99 -9.59
N VAL A 70 18.08 -21.53 -8.35
CA VAL A 70 19.08 -20.82 -7.54
C VAL A 70 20.32 -21.68 -7.29
N ALA A 71 20.16 -23.00 -7.17
CA ALA A 71 21.28 -23.93 -7.03
C ALA A 71 22.06 -24.17 -8.34
N ASP A 72 21.54 -23.74 -9.49
CA ASP A 72 22.20 -23.87 -10.80
C ASP A 72 23.17 -22.70 -11.02
N PRO A 73 24.49 -22.95 -11.13
CA PRO A 73 25.50 -21.91 -11.37
C PRO A 73 25.27 -21.10 -12.65
N LEU A 74 24.51 -21.62 -13.62
CA LEU A 74 24.17 -20.91 -14.85
C LEU A 74 23.14 -19.80 -14.63
N THR A 75 22.48 -19.77 -13.47
CA THR A 75 21.48 -18.75 -13.11
C THR A 75 22.04 -17.65 -12.21
N GLU A 76 23.30 -17.76 -11.78
CA GLU A 76 23.97 -16.74 -10.98
C GLU A 76 24.06 -15.42 -11.77
N GLY A 77 23.73 -14.30 -11.12
CA GLY A 77 23.72 -12.97 -11.75
C GLY A 77 22.51 -12.73 -12.67
N THR A 78 21.54 -13.64 -12.72
CA THR A 78 20.34 -13.46 -13.54
C THR A 78 19.24 -12.68 -12.82
N ARG A 79 18.11 -12.45 -13.51
CA ARG A 79 16.91 -11.84 -12.89
C ARG A 79 16.32 -12.68 -11.75
N LEU A 80 16.76 -13.93 -11.57
CA LEU A 80 16.40 -14.76 -10.44
C LEU A 80 16.89 -14.15 -9.12
N ASP A 81 18.11 -13.61 -9.09
CA ASP A 81 18.66 -12.93 -7.91
C ASP A 81 17.85 -11.68 -7.53
N LEU A 82 17.30 -10.98 -8.54
CA LEU A 82 16.42 -9.84 -8.31
C LEU A 82 15.09 -10.27 -7.69
N LEU A 83 14.56 -11.47 -8.00
CA LEU A 83 13.33 -11.96 -7.38
C LEU A 83 13.50 -12.18 -5.87
N CYS A 84 14.63 -12.77 -5.45
CA CYS A 84 14.99 -12.98 -4.04
C CYS A 84 15.35 -11.68 -3.28
N LEU A 85 15.50 -10.55 -3.98
CA LEU A 85 15.63 -9.24 -3.33
C LEU A 85 14.27 -8.55 -3.22
N VAL A 86 13.44 -8.69 -4.25
CA VAL A 86 12.14 -8.02 -4.32
C VAL A 86 11.13 -8.66 -3.36
N ASP A 87 11.25 -9.95 -3.03
CA ASP A 87 10.41 -10.62 -2.05
C ASP A 87 10.57 -10.09 -0.62
N THR A 88 11.81 -9.86 -0.17
CA THR A 88 12.12 -9.25 1.14
C THR A 88 11.65 -7.80 1.19
N MET A 89 11.85 -7.04 0.11
CA MET A 89 11.28 -5.68 -0.01
C MET A 89 9.74 -5.69 0.06
N ALA A 90 9.08 -6.66 -0.58
CA ALA A 90 7.63 -6.80 -0.52
C ALA A 90 7.15 -7.16 0.89
N VAL A 91 7.90 -8.00 1.62
CA VAL A 91 7.61 -8.31 3.03
C VAL A 91 7.78 -7.08 3.92
N ASP A 92 8.85 -6.30 3.76
CA ASP A 92 9.07 -5.08 4.55
C ASP A 92 7.98 -4.02 4.28
N LEU A 93 7.62 -3.83 3.02
CA LEU A 93 6.50 -2.96 2.63
C LEU A 93 5.20 -3.42 3.30
N LEU A 94 4.88 -4.71 3.26
CA LEU A 94 3.68 -5.25 3.91
C LEU A 94 3.76 -5.11 5.43
N ALA A 95 4.94 -5.21 6.04
CA ALA A 95 5.12 -4.96 7.47
C ALA A 95 4.82 -3.49 7.82
N VAL A 96 5.33 -2.54 7.04
CA VAL A 96 5.06 -1.09 7.20
C VAL A 96 3.57 -0.79 7.05
N LEU A 97 2.87 -1.47 6.14
CA LEU A 97 1.41 -1.36 5.95
C LEU A 97 0.58 -2.10 7.02
N GLY A 98 1.23 -2.66 8.05
CA GLY A 98 0.56 -3.37 9.15
C GLY A 98 0.04 -4.77 8.80
N ARG A 99 0.56 -5.38 7.72
CA ARG A 99 0.17 -6.72 7.24
C ARG A 99 1.14 -7.83 7.66
N GLY A 100 2.06 -7.57 8.59
CA GLY A 100 3.05 -8.56 9.03
C GLY A 100 2.47 -9.89 9.52
N ASN A 101 1.34 -9.88 10.24
CA ASN A 101 0.67 -11.12 10.69
C ASN A 101 0.14 -11.96 9.52
N MET A 102 -0.40 -11.30 8.49
CA MET A 102 -0.84 -11.99 7.27
C MET A 102 0.34 -12.64 6.56
N VAL A 103 1.48 -11.94 6.45
CA VAL A 103 2.69 -12.50 5.83
C VAL A 103 3.20 -13.71 6.62
N ARG A 104 3.26 -13.62 7.96
CA ARG A 104 3.64 -14.77 8.81
C ARG A 104 2.75 -15.98 8.58
N HIS A 105 1.44 -15.78 8.42
CA HIS A 105 0.52 -16.87 8.11
C HIS A 105 0.77 -17.46 6.72
N LEU A 106 0.97 -16.63 5.69
CA LEU A 106 1.32 -17.10 4.34
C LEU A 106 2.60 -17.95 4.34
N VAL A 107 3.63 -17.51 5.06
CA VAL A 107 4.90 -18.25 5.18
C VAL A 107 4.72 -19.56 5.96
N ALA A 108 3.88 -19.57 7.00
CA ALA A 108 3.62 -20.77 7.78
C ALA A 108 2.91 -21.88 6.98
N GLU A 109 1.95 -21.50 6.13
CA GLU A 109 1.15 -22.40 5.30
C GLU A 109 1.85 -22.80 3.98
N ALA A 110 2.93 -22.11 3.60
CA ALA A 110 3.64 -22.40 2.36
C ALA A 110 4.33 -23.78 2.38
N PRO A 111 4.48 -24.45 1.21
CA PRO A 111 5.30 -25.65 1.10
C PRO A 111 6.75 -25.41 1.58
N PRO A 112 7.47 -26.45 2.06
CA PRO A 112 8.88 -26.33 2.36
C PRO A 112 9.68 -25.89 1.12
N GLY A 113 10.60 -24.93 1.29
CA GLY A 113 11.47 -24.41 0.25
C GLY A 113 12.37 -23.29 0.75
N SER A 114 13.40 -22.93 -0.01
CA SER A 114 14.38 -21.91 0.40
C SER A 114 13.71 -20.54 0.59
N ALA A 115 12.79 -20.15 -0.30
CA ALA A 115 12.02 -18.91 -0.20
C ALA A 115 11.25 -18.82 1.12
N ARG A 116 10.53 -19.89 1.50
CA ARG A 116 9.82 -19.95 2.79
C ARG A 116 10.78 -19.76 3.95
N ASN A 117 11.93 -20.43 3.94
CA ASN A 117 12.92 -20.35 5.02
C ASN A 117 13.54 -18.96 5.11
N ALA A 118 13.90 -18.37 3.97
CA ALA A 118 14.47 -17.02 3.88
C ALA A 118 13.49 -15.97 4.41
N LEU A 119 12.21 -16.03 3.99
CA LEU A 119 11.19 -15.12 4.48
C LEU A 119 10.88 -15.33 5.97
N ALA A 120 10.89 -16.59 6.45
CA ALA A 120 10.74 -16.88 7.88
C ALA A 120 11.88 -16.30 8.71
N GLU A 121 13.13 -16.40 8.23
CA GLU A 121 14.31 -15.81 8.87
C GLU A 121 14.32 -14.29 8.78
N HIS A 122 13.80 -13.72 7.70
CA HIS A 122 13.64 -12.27 7.56
C HIS A 122 12.66 -11.72 8.58
N LEU A 123 11.49 -12.36 8.73
CA LEU A 123 10.44 -11.97 9.68
C LEU A 123 10.82 -12.09 11.16
N THR A 124 11.91 -12.78 11.50
CA THR A 124 12.43 -12.83 12.89
C THR A 124 13.48 -11.75 13.15
N ARG A 125 14.04 -11.14 12.10
CA ARG A 125 15.02 -10.06 12.19
C ARG A 125 14.41 -8.66 12.10
N SER A 126 13.24 -8.53 11.45
CA SER A 126 12.46 -7.30 11.30
C SER A 126 11.51 -7.04 12.48
#